data_AF-A0A428Z8T7-F1
#
_entry.id   AF-A0A428Z8T7-F1
#
_cell.length_a   1.000
_cell.length_b   1.000
_cell.length_c   1.000
_cell.angle_alpha   90.00
_cell.angle_beta   90.00
_cell.angle_gamma   90.00
#
_symmetry.space_group_name_H-M   'P 1'
#
loop_
_entity.id
_entity.type
_entity.pdbx_description
1 polymer ?
#
loop_
_entity_poly.entity_id
_entity_poly.type
_entity_poly.pdbx_seq_one_letter_code
_entity_poly.pdbx_strand_id
1 'polypeptide(L)'
;MRNGGTWRATVALVTLLAATLTACGGARDGAGTDVGDAAPGRSTETTDPTRIPGVGDHWQRRIPADSRQVVAVYGDGVDSADSTVVLYTKRGTDWDRVRAWPAHNGKKGWTTDHREDDKRSPVGVFTLSDAGGVLKDPGARLPYTRSAAFAAPRWWAKSHWHDFDYVIAIDYNRVKGTPP
;
A
#
# COMPACT_ATOMS: atom_id res chain seq x y z
N MET A 1 41.52 -3.38 -11.98
CA MET A 1 41.58 -4.86 -12.09
C MET A 1 40.25 -5.43 -11.66
N ARG A 2 39.74 -6.39 -12.43
CA ARG A 2 38.39 -6.95 -12.37
C ARG A 2 38.21 -7.90 -11.18
N ASN A 3 36.93 -8.25 -10.97
CA ASN A 3 36.35 -9.43 -10.30
C ASN A 3 35.95 -9.19 -8.84
N GLY A 4 34.73 -9.47 -8.39
CA GLY A 4 33.59 -10.14 -9.01
C GLY A 4 32.60 -10.47 -7.89
N GLY A 5 31.36 -9.99 -8.00
CA GLY A 5 30.30 -10.31 -7.05
C GLY A 5 29.79 -11.74 -7.24
N THR A 6 29.24 -12.32 -6.17
CA THR A 6 28.34 -13.46 -6.27
C THR A 6 27.09 -13.19 -5.44
N TRP A 7 26.01 -12.87 -6.14
CA TRP A 7 24.65 -12.88 -5.61
C TRP A 7 24.11 -14.29 -5.84
N ARG A 8 23.75 -14.99 -4.76
CA ARG A 8 23.08 -16.29 -4.85
C ARG A 8 21.57 -16.07 -4.76
N ALA A 9 20.91 -16.15 -5.91
CA ALA A 9 19.46 -16.33 -6.00
C ALA A 9 19.14 -17.82 -5.75
N THR A 10 18.16 -18.10 -4.90
CA THR A 10 17.65 -19.45 -4.68
C THR A 10 16.27 -19.54 -5.32
N VAL A 11 16.18 -20.25 -6.44
CA VAL A 11 14.93 -20.69 -7.06
C VAL A 11 14.62 -22.07 -6.49
N ALA A 12 13.52 -22.20 -5.75
CA ALA A 12 12.99 -23.50 -5.33
C ALA A 12 11.96 -23.96 -6.36
N LEU A 13 12.36 -24.93 -7.18
CA LEU A 13 11.51 -25.67 -8.11
C LEU A 13 10.91 -26.84 -7.34
N VAL A 14 9.60 -26.84 -7.10
CA VAL A 14 8.90 -27.99 -6.48
C VAL A 14 8.42 -28.91 -7.58
N THR A 15 9.06 -30.06 -7.70
CA THR A 15 8.66 -31.18 -8.56
C THR A 15 7.55 -31.99 -7.89
N LEU A 16 6.45 -32.14 -8.63
CA LEU A 16 5.32 -33.01 -8.34
C LEU A 16 5.73 -34.47 -8.66
N LEU A 17 5.61 -35.40 -7.71
CA LEU A 17 5.52 -36.83 -8.01
C LEU A 17 4.36 -37.45 -7.23
N ALA A 18 3.44 -38.03 -7.98
CA ALA A 18 2.28 -38.76 -7.51
C ALA A 18 2.68 -40.13 -6.94
N ALA A 19 2.05 -40.53 -5.84
CA ALA A 19 1.99 -41.92 -5.40
C ALA A 19 0.53 -42.29 -5.16
N THR A 20 0.01 -43.14 -6.05
CA THR A 20 -1.26 -43.84 -5.91
C THR A 20 -1.05 -45.06 -5.02
N LEU A 21 -1.76 -45.14 -3.89
CA LEU A 21 -1.96 -46.40 -3.17
C LEU A 21 -3.45 -46.61 -2.95
N THR A 22 -3.94 -47.64 -3.62
CA THR A 22 -5.24 -48.26 -3.40
C THR A 22 -5.16 -49.10 -2.13
N ALA A 23 -6.13 -48.95 -1.23
CA ALA A 23 -6.38 -49.90 -0.15
C ALA A 23 -7.88 -49.95 0.11
N CYS A 24 -8.47 -51.09 -0.24
CA CYS A 24 -9.84 -51.45 0.10
C CYS A 24 -9.90 -52.01 1.53
N GLY A 25 -10.95 -51.67 2.26
CA GLY A 25 -11.55 -52.57 3.25
C GLY A 25 -11.54 -52.09 4.71
N GLY A 26 -12.74 -51.82 5.25
CA GLY A 26 -12.99 -51.79 6.69
C GLY A 26 -14.15 -50.88 7.11
N ALA A 27 -15.38 -51.39 7.05
CA ALA A 27 -16.52 -50.76 7.70
C ALA A 27 -16.56 -51.13 9.19
N ARG A 28 -16.64 -50.14 10.09
CA ARG A 28 -17.29 -50.22 11.43
C ARG A 28 -17.79 -48.85 11.86
N ASP A 29 -19.04 -48.83 12.30
CA ASP A 29 -19.82 -47.71 12.80
C ASP A 29 -19.25 -47.07 14.08
N GLY A 30 -19.45 -45.75 14.25
CA GLY A 30 -19.14 -45.05 15.49
C GLY A 30 -19.41 -43.55 15.40
N ALA A 31 -20.45 -43.10 16.10
CA ALA A 31 -21.00 -41.75 16.08
C ALA A 31 -20.05 -40.65 16.61
N GLY A 32 -20.13 -39.48 15.96
CA GLY A 32 -20.21 -38.17 16.61
C GLY A 32 -18.93 -37.58 17.20
N THR A 33 -18.31 -36.65 16.48
CA THR A 33 -18.25 -35.19 16.78
C THR A 33 -17.27 -34.55 15.80
N ASP A 34 -17.77 -34.07 14.66
CA ASP A 34 -17.00 -33.21 13.76
C ASP A 34 -16.80 -31.85 14.42
N VAL A 35 -15.61 -31.63 14.98
CA VAL A 35 -15.10 -30.28 15.22
C VAL A 35 -14.75 -29.73 13.84
N GLY A 36 -15.74 -29.12 13.20
CA GLY A 36 -15.54 -28.35 11.99
C GLY A 36 -14.58 -27.21 12.29
N ASP A 37 -13.36 -27.33 11.76
CA ASP A 37 -12.38 -26.27 11.69
C ASP A 37 -12.97 -25.16 10.81
N ALA A 38 -13.68 -24.24 11.46
CA ALA A 38 -14.26 -23.07 10.83
C ALA A 38 -13.12 -22.14 10.42
N ALA A 39 -12.68 -22.29 9.17
CA ALA A 39 -11.90 -21.26 8.49
C ALA A 39 -12.57 -19.90 8.74
N PRO A 40 -11.83 -18.85 9.13
CA PRO A 40 -12.42 -17.55 9.36
C PRO A 40 -13.08 -17.11 8.05
N GLY A 41 -14.41 -17.01 8.07
CA GLY A 41 -15.19 -16.51 6.98
C GLY A 41 -14.66 -15.12 6.63
N ARG A 42 -13.98 -15.01 5.49
CA ARG A 42 -13.93 -13.74 4.78
C ARG A 42 -15.38 -13.42 4.48
N SER A 43 -15.97 -12.53 5.29
CA SER A 43 -17.17 -11.82 4.93
C SER A 43 -16.90 -11.27 3.54
N THR A 44 -17.52 -11.88 2.53
CA THR A 44 -17.67 -11.27 1.23
C THR A 44 -18.66 -10.13 1.44
N GLU A 45 -18.21 -9.07 2.10
CA GLU A 45 -18.91 -7.80 2.08
C GLU A 45 -19.09 -7.48 0.61
N THR A 46 -20.34 -7.48 0.16
CA THR A 46 -20.71 -6.90 -1.11
C THR A 46 -20.16 -5.48 -1.10
N THR A 47 -19.04 -5.30 -1.78
CA THR A 47 -18.32 -4.03 -1.76
C THR A 47 -19.20 -3.04 -2.50
N ASP A 48 -19.81 -2.12 -1.77
CA ASP A 48 -20.55 -1.00 -2.35
C ASP A 48 -19.60 -0.29 -3.33
N PRO A 49 -19.87 -0.38 -4.65
CA PRO A 49 -18.94 0.13 -5.65
C PRO A 49 -18.82 1.65 -5.57
N THR A 50 -19.74 2.33 -4.91
CA THR A 50 -19.71 3.79 -4.72
C THR A 50 -18.74 4.23 -3.61
N ARG A 51 -18.09 3.27 -2.93
CA ARG A 51 -17.23 3.50 -1.77
C ARG A 51 -15.84 2.94 -1.98
N ILE A 52 -14.84 3.59 -1.38
CA ILE A 52 -13.47 3.06 -1.35
C ILE A 52 -13.41 1.84 -0.41
N PRO A 53 -13.04 0.63 -0.87
CA PRO A 53 -13.03 -0.55 -0.01
C PRO A 53 -12.11 -0.39 1.21
N GLY A 54 -12.50 -0.95 2.37
CA GLY A 54 -11.69 -0.90 3.60
C GLY A 54 -11.57 0.48 4.27
N VAL A 55 -12.18 1.53 3.71
CA VAL A 55 -12.23 2.86 4.32
C VAL A 55 -13.55 3.02 5.06
N GLY A 56 -13.46 3.16 6.39
CA GLY A 56 -14.62 3.31 7.26
C GLY A 56 -15.43 4.59 6.99
N ASP A 57 -16.71 4.54 7.36
CA ASP A 57 -17.71 5.61 7.26
C ASP A 57 -17.20 7.02 7.60
N HIS A 58 -16.45 7.12 8.69
CA HIS A 58 -15.90 8.38 9.17
C HIS A 58 -14.98 9.05 8.14
N TRP A 59 -14.10 8.27 7.51
CA TRP A 59 -13.15 8.79 6.53
C TRP A 59 -13.79 8.93 5.14
N GLN A 60 -14.69 8.02 4.75
CA GLN A 60 -15.41 8.10 3.48
C GLN A 60 -16.13 9.43 3.30
N ARG A 61 -16.83 9.90 4.34
CA ARG A 61 -17.55 11.18 4.30
C ARG A 61 -16.63 12.40 4.16
N ARG A 62 -15.32 12.26 4.43
CA ARG A 62 -14.34 13.34 4.26
C ARG A 62 -13.72 13.38 2.86
N ILE A 63 -13.94 12.37 2.03
CA ILE A 63 -13.50 12.40 0.63
C ILE A 63 -14.35 13.46 -0.10
N PRO A 64 -13.75 14.49 -0.72
CA PRO A 64 -14.50 15.51 -1.46
C PRO A 64 -15.39 14.86 -2.53
N ALA A 65 -16.65 15.28 -2.63
CA ALA A 65 -17.64 14.64 -3.50
C ALA A 65 -17.30 14.71 -4.99
N ASP A 66 -16.56 15.74 -5.39
CA ASP A 66 -16.03 16.00 -6.74
C ASP A 66 -14.72 15.25 -7.04
N SER A 67 -14.19 14.48 -6.08
CA SER A 67 -13.02 13.64 -6.30
C SER A 67 -13.26 12.65 -7.42
N ARG A 68 -12.35 12.64 -8.40
CA ARG A 68 -12.33 11.67 -9.51
C ARG A 68 -11.26 10.60 -9.37
N GLN A 69 -10.30 10.81 -8.47
CA GLN A 69 -9.25 9.86 -8.13
C GLN A 69 -9.03 9.88 -6.62
N VAL A 70 -8.68 8.72 -6.07
CA VAL A 70 -8.26 8.56 -4.67
C VAL A 70 -7.00 7.71 -4.65
N VAL A 71 -5.99 8.17 -3.94
CA VAL A 71 -4.85 7.33 -3.55
C VAL A 71 -5.11 6.90 -2.11
N ALA A 72 -5.45 5.64 -1.92
CA ALA A 72 -5.67 5.05 -0.60
C ALA A 72 -4.41 4.30 -0.16
N VAL A 73 -4.03 4.45 1.11
CA VAL A 73 -2.90 3.72 1.69
C VAL A 73 -3.43 2.86 2.83
N TYR A 74 -3.18 1.56 2.75
CA TYR A 74 -3.60 0.58 3.73
C TYR A 74 -2.37 0.04 4.43
N GLY A 75 -2.24 0.26 5.75
CA GLY A 75 -1.16 -0.34 6.53
C GLY A 75 -1.48 -1.78 6.92
N ASP A 76 -0.46 -2.63 7.03
CA ASP A 76 -0.58 -4.02 7.50
C ASP A 76 -0.93 -4.09 9.01
N GLY A 77 -0.80 -2.97 9.72
CA GLY A 77 -1.20 -2.81 11.12
C GLY A 77 -0.92 -1.40 11.63
N VAL A 78 -1.50 -1.05 12.78
CA VAL A 78 -1.36 0.30 13.39
C VAL A 78 0.09 0.68 13.71
N ASP A 79 0.93 -0.30 14.01
CA ASP A 79 2.36 -0.11 14.34
C ASP A 79 3.31 -0.63 13.24
N SER A 80 2.78 -1.02 12.08
CA SER A 80 3.57 -1.55 10.96
C SER A 80 4.06 -0.44 10.03
N ALA A 81 5.30 -0.59 9.54
CA ALA A 81 5.84 0.26 8.47
C ALA A 81 5.41 -0.22 7.07
N ASP A 82 4.89 -1.44 6.97
CA ASP A 82 4.49 -2.05 5.71
C ASP A 82 3.06 -1.64 5.36
N SER A 83 2.88 -1.28 4.09
CA SER A 83 1.61 -0.79 3.58
C SER A 83 1.43 -1.11 2.10
N THR A 84 0.19 -0.95 1.62
CA THR A 84 -0.17 -1.00 0.22
C THR A 84 -0.80 0.31 -0.21
N VAL A 85 -0.24 0.95 -1.24
CA VAL A 85 -0.86 2.10 -1.90
C VAL A 85 -1.74 1.60 -3.04
N VAL A 86 -2.95 2.14 -3.17
CA VAL A 86 -3.92 1.79 -4.22
C VAL A 86 -4.45 3.05 -4.88
N LEU A 87 -4.42 3.09 -6.21
CA LEU A 87 -5.07 4.14 -6.98
C LEU A 87 -6.48 3.68 -7.37
N TYR A 88 -7.47 4.49 -7.01
CA TYR A 88 -8.85 4.37 -7.45
C TYR A 88 -9.21 5.51 -8.41
N THR A 89 -10.05 5.23 -9.39
CA THR A 89 -10.63 6.25 -10.29
C THR A 89 -12.14 6.09 -10.34
N LYS A 90 -12.85 7.21 -10.34
CA LYS A 90 -14.31 7.23 -10.39
C LYS A 90 -14.81 7.06 -11.83
N ARG A 91 -15.69 6.10 -12.08
CA ARG A 91 -16.45 5.94 -13.33
C ARG A 91 -17.94 6.02 -13.01
N GLY A 92 -18.57 7.13 -13.40
CA GLY A 92 -19.93 7.44 -12.96
C GLY A 92 -19.97 7.68 -11.45
N THR A 93 -20.72 6.87 -10.73
CA THR A 93 -20.77 6.86 -9.25
C THR A 93 -19.76 5.92 -8.62
N ASP A 94 -19.19 5.01 -9.42
CA ASP A 94 -18.48 3.84 -8.91
C ASP A 94 -16.97 4.10 -8.88
N TRP A 95 -16.28 3.49 -7.93
CA TRP A 95 -14.84 3.51 -7.79
C TRP A 95 -14.20 2.25 -8.33
N ASP A 96 -13.34 2.42 -9.31
CA ASP A 96 -12.55 1.33 -9.87
C ASP A 96 -11.14 1.34 -9.32
N ARG A 97 -10.70 0.18 -8.83
CA ARG A 97 -9.30 -0.06 -8.51
C ARG A 97 -8.48 -0.11 -9.79
N VAL A 98 -7.56 0.83 -9.96
CA VAL A 98 -6.69 0.93 -11.15
C VAL A 98 -5.43 0.08 -10.97
N ARG A 99 -4.73 0.27 -9.85
CA ARG A 99 -3.44 -0.39 -9.56
C ARG A 99 -3.12 -0.32 -8.08
N ALA A 100 -2.28 -1.23 -7.61
CA ALA A 100 -1.70 -1.18 -6.28
C ALA A 100 -0.20 -1.48 -6.30
N TRP A 101 0.48 -1.01 -5.27
CA TRP A 101 1.91 -1.17 -5.07
C TRP A 101 2.22 -1.42 -3.58
N PRO A 102 3.26 -2.21 -3.27
CA PRO A 102 3.83 -2.20 -1.93
C PRO A 102 4.38 -0.81 -1.62
N ALA A 103 4.29 -0.40 -0.36
CA ALA A 103 4.69 0.90 0.12
C ALA A 103 5.19 0.84 1.56
N HIS A 104 5.90 1.88 1.98
CA HIS A 104 6.33 2.04 3.36
C HIS A 104 5.84 3.37 3.94
N ASN A 105 5.41 3.34 5.20
CA ASN A 105 5.01 4.49 5.98
C ASN A 105 6.02 4.75 7.12
N GLY A 106 5.68 5.66 8.04
CA GLY A 106 6.48 5.92 9.22
C GLY A 106 6.82 4.62 9.95
N LYS A 107 8.08 4.44 10.34
CA LYS A 107 8.57 3.15 10.87
C LYS A 107 7.91 2.66 12.16
N LYS A 108 7.15 3.51 12.86
CA LYS A 108 6.35 3.15 14.03
C LYS A 108 4.84 3.04 13.71
N GLY A 109 4.50 2.97 12.43
CA GLY A 109 3.12 2.85 11.98
C GLY A 109 2.40 4.18 11.82
N TRP A 110 1.20 4.24 12.35
CA TRP A 110 0.16 5.22 12.02
C TRP A 110 -0.40 5.88 13.28
N THR A 111 -0.86 7.12 13.17
CA THR A 111 -1.49 7.84 14.29
C THR A 111 -2.48 8.90 13.79
N THR A 112 -3.54 9.14 14.57
CA THR A 112 -4.45 10.28 14.38
C THR A 112 -4.00 11.54 15.12
N ASP A 113 -3.06 11.41 16.08
CA ASP A 113 -2.39 12.52 16.79
C ASP A 113 -0.91 12.51 16.43
N HIS A 114 -0.60 12.89 15.19
CA HIS A 114 0.77 12.92 14.70
C HIS A 114 1.53 14.12 15.28
N ARG A 115 2.74 13.86 15.75
CA ARG A 115 3.69 14.86 16.25
C ARG A 115 5.00 14.74 15.49
N GLU A 116 5.68 15.86 15.36
CA GLU A 116 7.04 15.88 14.82
C GLU A 116 7.92 14.84 15.55
N ASP A 117 8.75 14.13 14.78
CA ASP A 117 9.66 13.07 15.24
C ASP A 117 9.05 11.80 15.88
N ASP A 118 7.72 11.66 15.92
CA ASP A 118 7.07 10.46 16.47
C ASP A 118 7.30 9.19 15.63
N LYS A 119 7.78 9.35 14.39
CA LYS A 119 8.07 8.30 13.39
C LYS A 119 6.82 7.53 12.94
N ARG A 120 5.65 8.14 13.05
CA ARG A 120 4.37 7.62 12.56
C ARG A 120 3.88 8.46 11.38
N SER A 121 3.09 7.84 10.51
CA SER A 121 2.36 8.54 9.45
C SER A 121 0.99 9.00 9.95
N PRO A 122 0.52 10.19 9.53
CA PRO A 122 -0.80 10.67 9.91
C PRO A 122 -1.90 9.83 9.25
N VAL A 123 -2.95 9.52 10.02
CA VAL A 123 -4.18 8.89 9.53
C VAL A 123 -5.19 9.99 9.22
N GLY A 124 -5.69 10.03 7.99
CA GLY A 124 -6.74 10.96 7.60
C GLY A 124 -7.02 10.96 6.10
N VAL A 125 -7.85 11.92 5.68
CA VAL A 125 -8.11 12.24 4.28
C VAL A 125 -7.53 13.60 3.98
N PHE A 126 -6.63 13.66 3.02
CA PHE A 126 -5.91 14.86 2.61
C PHE A 126 -6.04 15.02 1.10
N THR A 127 -6.17 16.26 0.63
CA THR A 127 -6.12 16.57 -0.80
C THR A 127 -4.69 16.57 -1.30
N LEU A 128 -4.51 16.45 -2.61
CA LEU A 128 -3.21 16.53 -3.28
C LEU A 128 -3.19 17.79 -4.14
N SER A 129 -2.26 18.70 -3.88
CA SER A 129 -2.22 19.99 -4.57
C SER A 129 -0.96 20.21 -5.41
N ASP A 130 0.16 19.61 -5.03
CA ASP A 130 1.46 19.84 -5.65
C ASP A 130 2.22 18.52 -5.90
N ALA A 131 3.14 18.55 -6.85
CA ALA A 131 4.11 17.50 -7.11
C ALA A 131 5.50 18.10 -7.37
N GLY A 132 6.53 17.26 -7.34
CA GLY A 132 7.89 17.71 -7.59
C GLY A 132 8.92 16.60 -7.49
N GLY A 133 10.19 16.98 -7.45
CA GLY A 133 11.29 16.06 -7.25
C GLY A 133 12.58 16.49 -7.95
N VAL A 134 13.60 15.65 -7.83
CA VAL A 134 14.90 15.86 -8.48
C VAL A 134 14.78 15.69 -10.00
N LEU A 135 13.94 14.77 -10.43
CA LEU A 135 13.79 14.40 -11.84
C LEU A 135 12.81 15.33 -12.57
N LYS A 136 12.88 15.31 -13.90
CA LYS A 136 11.97 16.06 -14.77
C LYS A 136 10.53 15.59 -14.57
N ASP A 137 9.58 16.49 -14.78
CA ASP A 137 8.16 16.17 -14.75
C ASP A 137 7.85 14.92 -15.61
N PRO A 138 7.28 13.85 -15.03
CA PRO A 138 6.96 12.62 -15.74
C PRO A 138 5.66 12.72 -16.57
N GLY A 139 5.04 13.90 -16.66
CA GLY A 139 3.72 14.13 -17.24
C GLY A 139 2.63 14.28 -16.17
N ALA A 140 2.98 14.85 -15.02
CA ALA A 140 2.07 15.12 -13.93
C ALA A 140 0.97 16.09 -14.36
N ARG A 141 -0.24 15.87 -13.84
CA ARG A 141 -1.35 16.83 -13.97
C ARG A 141 -1.40 17.82 -12.82
N LEU A 142 -0.71 17.50 -11.72
CA LEU A 142 -0.48 18.42 -10.61
C LEU A 142 0.63 19.40 -11.00
N PRO A 143 0.61 20.65 -10.49
CA PRO A 143 1.77 21.55 -10.56
C PRO A 143 3.05 20.82 -10.15
N TYR A 144 4.07 20.84 -11.01
CA TYR A 144 5.30 20.08 -10.78
C TYR A 144 6.51 21.02 -10.63
N THR A 145 7.16 20.97 -9.48
CA THR A 145 8.42 21.69 -9.25
C THR A 145 9.62 20.75 -9.33
N ARG A 146 10.45 20.91 -10.37
CA ARG A 146 11.76 20.25 -10.43
C ARG A 146 12.81 21.09 -9.74
N SER A 147 13.55 20.53 -8.79
CA SER A 147 14.68 21.22 -8.16
C SER A 147 15.75 20.25 -7.66
N ALA A 148 17.02 20.65 -7.75
CA ALA A 148 18.11 19.91 -7.11
C ALA A 148 18.05 19.97 -5.57
N ALA A 149 17.29 20.92 -5.01
CA ALA A 149 17.08 21.04 -3.56
C ALA A 149 16.35 19.83 -2.94
N PHE A 150 15.62 19.06 -3.75
CA PHE A 150 15.00 17.80 -3.33
C PHE A 150 16.01 16.68 -3.08
N ALA A 151 17.26 16.82 -3.54
CA ALA A 151 18.22 15.74 -3.49
C ALA A 151 18.51 15.32 -2.04
N ALA A 152 18.32 14.02 -1.75
CA ALA A 152 18.72 13.46 -0.49
C ALA A 152 20.21 13.74 -0.22
N PRO A 153 20.59 14.11 1.03
CA PRO A 153 21.96 14.37 1.39
C PRO A 153 22.86 13.15 1.12
N ARG A 154 24.07 13.38 0.58
CA ARG A 154 24.97 12.27 0.17
C ARG A 154 25.60 11.50 1.32
N TRP A 155 25.44 11.98 2.54
CA TRP A 155 25.82 11.27 3.77
C TRP A 155 24.73 10.30 4.25
N TRP A 156 23.52 10.31 3.67
CA TRP A 156 22.52 9.25 3.90
C TRP A 156 22.96 7.95 3.22
N ALA A 157 22.46 6.82 3.72
CA ALA A 157 22.67 5.53 3.06
C ALA A 157 22.18 5.59 1.60
N LYS A 158 22.91 4.91 0.70
CA LYS A 158 22.64 4.94 -0.75
C LYS A 158 21.22 4.53 -1.11
N SER A 159 20.58 3.70 -0.29
CA SER A 159 19.18 3.31 -0.44
C SER A 159 18.21 4.48 -0.45
N HIS A 160 18.55 5.60 0.20
CA HIS A 160 17.70 6.79 0.30
C HIS A 160 17.96 7.85 -0.78
N TRP A 161 18.94 7.63 -1.66
CA TRP A 161 19.34 8.64 -2.64
C TRP A 161 18.25 8.97 -3.67
N HIS A 162 17.24 8.11 -3.77
CA HIS A 162 16.14 8.19 -4.72
C HIS A 162 14.78 8.45 -4.05
N ASP A 163 14.73 8.68 -2.74
CA ASP A 163 13.48 8.86 -1.98
C ASP A 163 12.68 10.09 -2.46
N PHE A 164 13.35 11.05 -3.11
CA PHE A 164 12.76 12.30 -3.60
C PHE A 164 12.90 12.51 -5.11
N ASP A 165 13.08 11.43 -5.87
CA ASP A 165 13.12 11.50 -7.34
C ASP A 165 11.79 12.04 -7.91
N TYR A 166 10.67 11.57 -7.35
CA TYR A 166 9.31 12.03 -7.60
C TYR A 166 8.52 12.09 -6.28
N VAL A 167 7.83 13.20 -6.06
CA VAL A 167 7.07 13.50 -4.84
C VAL A 167 5.69 14.00 -5.22
N ILE A 168 4.68 13.55 -4.50
CA ILE A 168 3.34 14.14 -4.50
C ILE A 168 3.07 14.66 -3.10
N ALA A 169 2.65 15.91 -2.98
CA ALA A 169 2.33 16.53 -1.71
C ALA A 169 0.92 16.12 -1.25
N ILE A 170 0.83 15.57 -0.04
CA ILE A 170 -0.42 15.55 0.71
C ILE A 170 -0.60 16.89 1.42
N ASP A 171 -1.83 17.40 1.44
CA ASP A 171 -2.18 18.66 2.11
C ASP A 171 -2.32 18.48 3.64
N TYR A 172 -1.26 17.97 4.27
CA TYR A 172 -1.14 17.79 5.72
C TYR A 172 -0.09 18.75 6.28
N ASN A 173 -0.50 19.63 7.20
CA ASN A 173 0.38 20.63 7.84
C ASN A 173 1.27 21.42 6.86
N ARG A 174 0.75 21.74 5.66
CA ARG A 174 1.48 22.50 4.62
C ARG A 174 0.66 23.68 4.10
N VAL A 175 1.35 24.63 3.48
CA VAL A 175 0.75 25.65 2.62
C VAL A 175 0.55 25.03 1.23
N LYS A 176 -0.64 25.15 0.66
CA LYS A 176 -0.93 24.63 -0.69
C LYS A 176 -0.36 25.55 -1.75
N GLY A 177 0.08 25.02 -2.89
CA GLY A 177 0.67 25.79 -3.99
C GLY A 177 2.14 26.18 -3.75
N THR A 178 2.73 25.73 -2.66
CA THR A 178 4.19 25.77 -2.48
C THR A 178 4.79 24.45 -2.97
N PRO A 179 6.03 24.43 -3.49
CA PRO A 179 6.70 23.18 -3.82
C PRO A 179 6.67 22.19 -2.63
N PRO A 180 6.62 20.86 -2.90
CA PRO A 180 6.67 19.85 -1.86
C PRO A 180 7.86 19.97 -0.90
#